data_AF-A0A7X6XU91-F1
#
_entry.id   AF-A0A7X6XU91-F1
#
_cell.length_a   1.000
_cell.length_b   1.000
_cell.length_c   1.000
_cell.angle_alpha   90.00
_cell.angle_beta   90.00
_cell.angle_gamma   90.00
#
_symmetry.space_group_name_H-M   'P 1'
#
loop_
_entity.id
_entity.type
_entity.pdbx_description
1 polymer ?
#
loop_
_entity_poly.entity_id
_entity_poly.type
_entity_poly.pdbx_seq_one_letter_code
_entity_poly.pdbx_strand_id
1 'polypeptide(L)'
;MAGLKKIVVSLPDNLLEELDYFVALEKRNRSDFISEAMKLYIKEREKIRVREQLKTGYLQMAPINIKFAEMGLCEDYKDFILYETRLSECE
;
A
#
# COMPACT_ATOMS: atom_id res chain seq x y z
N MET A 1 -22.45 5.37 23.94
CA MET A 1 -21.17 4.86 24.45
C MET A 1 -20.82 3.60 23.69
N ALA A 2 -19.87 3.66 22.76
CA ALA A 2 -19.41 2.47 22.04
C ALA A 2 -18.76 1.51 23.05
N GLY A 3 -19.16 0.24 23.03
CA GLY A 3 -18.75 -0.75 24.03
C GLY A 3 -17.25 -1.03 23.98
N LEU A 4 -16.53 -0.67 25.04
CA LEU A 4 -15.14 -1.07 25.23
C LEU A 4 -15.08 -2.57 25.52
N LYS A 5 -14.20 -3.30 24.81
CA LYS A 5 -13.92 -4.72 25.07
C LYS A 5 -12.54 -4.85 25.71
N LYS A 6 -12.44 -5.62 26.80
CA LYS A 6 -11.18 -5.86 27.52
C LYS A 6 -10.47 -7.08 26.93
N ILE A 7 -9.18 -6.94 26.66
CA ILE A 7 -8.29 -8.02 26.23
C ILE A 7 -7.26 -8.23 27.33
N VAL A 8 -6.99 -9.48 27.69
CA VAL A 8 -5.94 -9.87 28.65
C VAL A 8 -4.90 -10.68 27.88
N VAL A 9 -3.64 -10.29 27.97
CA VAL A 9 -2.51 -10.95 27.30
C VAL A 9 -1.38 -11.15 28.31
N SER A 10 -0.60 -12.21 28.11
CA SER A 10 0.67 -12.42 28.82
C SER A 10 1.80 -11.90 27.94
N LEU A 11 2.65 -11.05 28.51
CA LEU A 11 3.83 -10.49 27.84
C LEU A 11 5.08 -10.94 28.59
N PRO A 12 6.22 -11.14 27.91
CA PRO A 12 7.51 -11.32 28.55
C PRO A 12 7.86 -10.12 29.46
N ASP A 13 8.46 -10.39 30.62
CA ASP A 13 8.77 -9.35 31.61
C ASP A 13 9.71 -8.27 31.04
N ASN A 14 10.72 -8.67 30.27
CA ASN A 14 11.64 -7.73 29.62
C ASN A 14 10.93 -6.74 28.67
N LEU A 15 9.96 -7.21 27.90
CA LEU A 15 9.17 -6.36 27.01
C LEU A 15 8.27 -5.41 27.80
N LEU A 16 7.74 -5.85 28.94
CA LEU A 16 6.94 -5.02 29.82
C LEU A 16 7.79 -3.92 30.48
N GLU A 17 9.02 -4.23 30.90
CA GLU A 17 9.98 -3.26 31.44
C GLU A 17 10.35 -2.18 30.41
N GLU A 18 10.64 -2.58 29.17
CA GLU A 18 10.89 -1.63 28.07
C GLU A 18 9.67 -0.72 27.82
N LEU A 19 8.47 -1.30 27.79
CA LEU A 19 7.23 -0.55 27.64
C LEU A 19 7.05 0.46 28.76
N ASP A 20 7.30 0.05 30.01
CA ASP A 20 7.18 0.90 31.19
C ASP A 20 8.12 2.09 31.17
N TYR A 21 9.34 1.90 30.65
CA TYR A 21 10.28 2.99 30.42
C TYR A 21 9.70 4.07 29.47
N PHE A 22 9.14 3.66 28.33
CA PHE A 22 8.54 4.61 27.37
C PHE A 22 7.27 5.27 27.91
N VAL A 23 6.41 4.50 28.59
CA VAL A 23 5.19 5.01 29.23
C VAL A 23 5.53 6.07 30.28
N ALA A 24 6.58 5.85 31.08
CA ALA A 24 7.07 6.82 32.06
C ALA A 24 7.66 8.08 31.40
N LEU A 25 8.45 7.91 30.34
CA LEU A 25 9.04 9.02 29.59
C LEU A 25 7.98 9.93 28.96
N GLU A 26 6.94 9.34 28.36
CA GLU A 26 5.87 10.06 27.66
C GLU A 26 4.74 10.54 28.60
N LYS A 27 4.79 10.17 29.89
CA LYS A 27 3.72 10.42 30.89
C LYS A 27 2.34 9.93 30.44
N ARG A 28 2.30 8.74 29.84
CA ARG A 28 1.06 8.11 29.33
C ARG A 28 0.68 6.92 30.19
N ASN A 29 -0.49 6.32 29.93
CA ASN A 29 -0.88 5.06 30.53
C ASN A 29 -0.52 3.89 29.61
N ARG A 30 -0.22 2.72 30.20
CA ARG A 30 0.06 1.48 29.46
C ARG A 30 -1.05 1.14 28.46
N SER A 31 -2.31 1.27 28.87
CA SER A 31 -3.47 0.99 28.02
C SER A 31 -3.55 1.88 26.79
N ASP A 32 -3.20 3.16 26.93
CA ASP A 32 -3.22 4.13 25.83
C ASP A 32 -2.07 3.85 24.87
N PHE A 33 -0.88 3.58 25.40
CA PHE A 33 0.30 3.20 24.63
C PHE A 33 0.07 1.92 23.81
N ILE A 34 -0.44 0.86 24.45
CA ILE A 34 -0.75 -0.42 23.79
C ILE A 34 -1.83 -0.21 22.72
N SER A 35 -2.86 0.61 23.01
CA SER A 35 -3.92 0.90 22.04
C SER A 35 -3.40 1.64 20.82
N GLU A 36 -2.48 2.60 21.01
CA GLU A 36 -1.86 3.34 19.90
C GLU A 36 -0.93 2.44 19.08
N ALA A 37 -0.09 1.64 19.74
CA ALA A 37 0.77 0.66 19.07
C ALA A 37 -0.04 -0.33 18.23
N MET A 38 -1.16 -0.83 18.75
CA MET A 38 -2.07 -1.73 18.03
C MET A 38 -2.70 -1.04 16.81
N LYS A 39 -3.15 0.21 16.94
CA LYS A 39 -3.69 0.98 15.79
C LYS A 39 -2.65 1.16 14.70
N LEU A 40 -1.41 1.50 15.08
CA LEU A 40 -0.30 1.65 14.14
C LEU A 40 0.02 0.32 13.46
N TYR A 41 0.11 -0.76 14.22
CA TYR A 41 0.38 -2.10 13.69
C TYR A 41 -0.68 -2.54 12.67
N ILE A 42 -1.97 -2.38 13.00
CA ILE A 42 -3.07 -2.70 12.07
C ILE A 42 -2.96 -1.87 10.78
N LYS A 43 -2.69 -0.56 10.91
CA LYS A 43 -2.53 0.34 9.75
C LYS A 43 -1.38 -0.10 8.84
N GLU A 44 -0.23 -0.48 9.40
CA GLU A 44 0.90 -0.95 8.61
C GLU A 44 0.64 -2.32 7.96
N ARG A 45 -0.05 -3.23 8.67
CA ARG A 45 -0.47 -4.53 8.11
C ARG A 45 -1.43 -4.36 6.93
N GLU A 46 -2.36 -3.41 7.02
CA GLU A 46 -3.27 -3.07 5.93
C GLU A 46 -2.54 -2.53 4.70
N LYS A 47 -1.52 -1.66 4.88
CA LYS A 47 -0.70 -1.19 3.76
C LYS A 47 0.00 -2.34 3.04
N ILE A 48 0.56 -3.30 3.78
CA ILE A 48 1.19 -4.50 3.20
C ILE A 48 0.16 -5.31 2.43
N ARG A 49 -1.01 -5.56 3.02
CA ARG A 49 -2.11 -6.29 2.38
C ARG A 49 -2.52 -5.66 1.05
N VAL A 50 -2.72 -4.34 1.02
CA VAL A 50 -3.09 -3.61 -0.21
C VAL A 50 -2.00 -3.72 -1.26
N ARG A 51 -0.72 -3.61 -0.89
CA ARG A 51 0.41 -3.74 -1.84
C ARG A 51 0.46 -5.13 -2.47
N GLU A 52 0.28 -6.19 -1.69
CA GLU A 52 0.27 -7.56 -2.22
C GLU A 52 -0.94 -7.83 -3.11
N GLN A 53 -2.11 -7.28 -2.75
CA GLN A 53 -3.30 -7.34 -3.61
C GLN A 53 -3.07 -6.61 -4.94
N LEU A 54 -2.49 -5.41 -4.91
CA LEU A 54 -2.15 -4.67 -6.13
C LEU A 54 -1.17 -5.44 -7.01
N LYS A 55 -0.08 -5.97 -6.43
CA LYS A 55 0.90 -6.77 -7.15
C LYS A 55 0.24 -7.99 -7.81
N THR A 56 -0.58 -8.70 -7.06
CA THR A 56 -1.32 -9.86 -7.58
C THR A 56 -2.25 -9.47 -8.73
N GLY A 57 -3.02 -8.39 -8.56
CA GLY A 57 -3.91 -7.88 -9.61
C GLY A 57 -3.15 -7.48 -10.88
N TYR A 58 -2.01 -6.80 -10.75
CA TYR A 58 -1.17 -6.44 -11.90
C TYR A 58 -0.62 -7.67 -12.62
N LEU A 59 -0.18 -8.70 -11.90
CA LEU A 59 0.27 -9.96 -12.51
C LEU A 59 -0.87 -10.67 -13.25
N GLN A 60 -2.06 -10.70 -12.67
CA GLN A 60 -3.25 -11.29 -13.31
C GLN A 60 -3.66 -10.52 -14.57
N MET A 61 -3.54 -9.19 -14.56
CA MET A 61 -3.88 -8.33 -15.70
C MET A 61 -2.74 -8.19 -16.72
N ALA A 62 -1.55 -8.73 -16.45
CA ALA A 62 -0.38 -8.55 -17.32
C ALA A 62 -0.67 -8.96 -18.79
N PRO A 63 -1.32 -10.10 -19.09
CA PRO A 63 -1.56 -10.49 -20.49
C PRO A 63 -2.48 -9.52 -21.25
N ILE A 64 -3.54 -9.02 -20.59
CA ILE A 64 -4.48 -8.08 -21.22
C ILE A 64 -3.87 -6.68 -21.35
N ASN A 65 -3.12 -6.24 -20.33
CA ASN A 65 -2.44 -4.94 -20.35
C ASN A 65 -1.38 -4.88 -21.45
N ILE A 66 -0.59 -5.94 -21.64
CA ILE A 66 0.38 -6.03 -22.75
C ILE A 66 -0.34 -5.93 -24.09
N LYS A 67 -1.41 -6.71 -24.29
CA LYS A 67 -2.18 -6.70 -25.54
C LYS A 67 -2.73 -5.31 -25.87
N PHE A 68 -3.24 -4.59 -24.88
CA PHE A 68 -3.73 -3.22 -25.10
C PHE A 68 -2.60 -2.23 -25.38
N ALA A 69 -1.46 -2.36 -24.70
CA ALA A 69 -0.29 -1.52 -24.94
C ALA A 69 0.24 -1.70 -26.37
N GLU A 70 0.35 -2.95 -26.84
CA GLU A 70 0.78 -3.26 -28.21
C GLU A 70 -0.21 -2.74 -29.26
N MET A 71 -1.51 -2.86 -29.00
CA MET A 71 -2.55 -2.31 -29.88
C MET A 71 -2.46 -0.80 -29.98
N GLY A 72 -2.35 -0.10 -28.85
CA GLY A 72 -2.20 1.36 -28.82
C GLY A 72 -0.96 1.82 -29.58
N LEU A 73 0.19 1.18 -29.31
CA LEU A 73 1.45 1.49 -30.01
C LEU A 73 1.34 1.30 -31.53
N CYS A 74 0.63 0.27 -31.98
CA CYS A 74 0.42 0.01 -33.40
C CYS A 74 -0.38 1.14 -34.06
N GLU A 75 -1.43 1.64 -33.41
CA GLU A 75 -2.22 2.76 -33.94
C GLU A 75 -1.43 4.07 -33.90
N ASP A 76 -0.74 4.35 -32.80
CA ASP A 76 0.12 5.54 -32.67
C ASP A 76 1.20 5.57 -33.78
N TYR A 77 1.76 4.40 -34.12
CA TYR A 77 2.75 4.29 -35.18
C TYR A 77 2.16 4.57 -36.57
N LYS A 78 0.93 4.14 -36.84
CA LYS A 78 0.24 4.45 -38.11
C LYS A 78 -0.04 5.94 -38.23
N ASP A 79 -0.52 6.55 -37.15
CA ASP A 79 -0.78 7.99 -37.10
C ASP A 79 0.50 8.78 -37.33
N PHE A 80 1.61 8.34 -36.71
CA PHE A 80 2.93 8.93 -36.94
C PHE A 80 3.37 8.84 -38.40
N ILE A 81 3.30 7.66 -39.03
CA ILE A 81 3.67 7.50 -40.45
C ILE A 81 2.80 8.40 -41.34
N LEU A 82 1.49 8.44 -41.10
CA LEU A 82 0.57 9.26 -41.88
C LEU A 82 0.91 10.74 -41.77
N TYR A 83 1.25 11.20 -40.57
CA TYR A 83 1.71 12.57 -40.32
C TYR A 83 2.99 12.89 -41.12
N GLU A 84 4.02 12.06 -41.00
CA GLU A 84 5.30 12.25 -41.70
C GLU A 84 5.14 12.23 -43.22
N THR A 85 4.32 11.32 -43.74
CA THR A 85 4.03 11.23 -45.18
C THR A 85 3.41 12.53 -45.69
N ARG A 86 2.37 13.04 -45.02
CA ARG A 86 1.72 14.29 -45.40
C ARG A 86 2.65 15.50 -45.32
N LEU A 87 3.55 15.52 -44.34
CA LEU A 87 4.53 16.59 -44.19
C LEU A 87 5.51 16.59 -45.37
N SER A 88 6.01 15.41 -45.76
CA SER A 88 6.92 15.27 -46.89
C SER A 88 6.29 15.59 -48.26
N GLU A 89 4.97 15.45 -48.39
CA GLU A 89 4.21 15.82 -49.60
C GLU A 89 3.94 17.34 -49.69
N CYS A 90 4.22 18.10 -48.62
CA CYS A 90 4.03 19.54 -48.57
C CYS A 90 5.31 20.35 -48.82
N GLU A 91 6.46 19.68 -49.02
CA GLU A 91 7.71 20.26 -49.51
C GLU A 91 7.81 20.15 -51.04
#